data_AF-A0A1F6U0E4-F1
#
_entry.id   AF-A0A1F6U0E4-F1
#
_cell.length_a   1.000
_cell.length_b   1.000
_cell.length_c   1.000
_cell.angle_alpha   90.00
_cell.angle_beta   90.00
_cell.angle_gamma   90.00
#
_symmetry.space_group_name_H-M   'P 1'
#
loop_
_entity.id
_entity.type
_entity.pdbx_description
1 polymer ?
#
loop_
_entity_poly.entity_id
_entity_poly.type
_entity_poly.pdbx_seq_one_letter_code
_entity_poly.pdbx_strand_id
1 'polypeptide(L)'
;MACAGVFAAAPVRAQEDYGFDAGQFEKKRFELNGYAELRAEHFALDPGAAFYRLNFFDQTPRSDFARGTGALELTGVYREGMASLHATAHGEASRDYSGSERDTRLYEAYLRLDPARAASAELGKKALRWGKGYAWNPVGFVERPKDPNDPELSREGFVVLAGDLIRSFDGRLKTLALTPVLLPVRDSLNDDFGAAGHVNAAAKLYALYGDTDLDLVILGAGSRGRRYGFDFARNLTTNFEIHGEWARTADTERAVTDAAGNVTRVRADADSYLLGLRHLTENEVTTIVEYYRNGAGYTQDEMRAFFERVHTVYDQFQASGDATALGRIRDTLQTPYARPTPMGRYLYLRVSAKEPFDILYFTPAITLIDNLDDRSYSAAPELLYTGVTDLELRLRLYVLRGERLTEFGEKQNDRRVEFRVRYFF
;
A
#
# COMPACT_ATOMS: atom_id res chain seq x y z
N MET A 1 -9.76 -57.94 58.49
CA MET A 1 -10.51 -57.07 57.57
C MET A 1 -9.48 -56.26 56.81
N ALA A 2 -9.44 -56.46 55.49
CA ALA A 2 -8.34 -56.14 54.60
C ALA A 2 -8.29 -54.65 54.19
N CYS A 3 -7.10 -54.13 53.91
CA CYS A 3 -6.74 -53.62 52.57
C CYS A 3 -5.29 -53.12 52.57
N ALA A 4 -4.44 -53.84 51.83
CA ALA A 4 -3.09 -53.44 51.45
C ALA A 4 -3.19 -52.55 50.20
N GLY A 5 -2.60 -51.35 50.26
CA GLY A 5 -2.47 -50.45 49.10
C GLY A 5 -1.33 -50.92 48.20
N VAL A 6 -1.68 -51.49 47.05
CA VAL A 6 -0.74 -51.83 45.99
C VAL A 6 -0.58 -50.62 45.07
N PHE A 7 0.67 -50.16 44.93
CA PHE A 7 1.08 -49.26 43.85
C PHE A 7 0.92 -49.96 42.50
N ALA A 8 0.07 -49.42 41.63
CA ALA A 8 0.02 -49.79 40.23
C ALA A 8 0.46 -48.59 39.38
N ALA A 9 1.61 -48.73 38.73
CA ALA A 9 2.12 -47.80 37.74
C ALA A 9 1.15 -47.72 36.55
N ALA A 10 0.77 -46.50 36.15
CA ALA A 10 0.04 -46.29 34.92
C ALA A 10 1.01 -46.46 33.72
N PRO A 11 0.64 -47.22 32.68
CA PRO A 11 1.48 -47.43 31.52
C PRO A 11 1.54 -46.16 30.67
N VAL A 12 2.75 -45.75 30.32
CA VAL A 12 3.05 -44.85 29.20
C VAL A 12 2.72 -45.58 27.90
N ARG A 13 1.68 -45.13 27.20
CA ARG A 13 1.42 -45.26 25.75
C ARG A 13 0.55 -44.05 25.38
N ALA A 14 0.74 -43.32 24.28
CA ALA A 14 1.30 -43.71 23.00
C ALA A 14 2.01 -42.53 22.33
N GLN A 15 3.17 -42.85 21.77
CA GLN A 15 3.69 -42.39 20.49
C GLN A 15 2.63 -41.68 19.63
N GLU A 16 2.75 -40.36 19.46
CA GLU A 16 2.05 -39.65 18.40
C GLU A 16 2.58 -40.18 17.08
N ASP A 17 1.79 -41.03 16.44
CA ASP A 17 2.01 -41.39 15.04
C ASP A 17 1.94 -40.10 14.22
N TYR A 18 3.09 -39.59 13.81
CA TYR A 18 3.18 -38.55 12.76
C TYR A 18 2.73 -39.18 11.44
N GLY A 19 1.41 -39.30 11.29
CA GLY A 19 0.75 -39.64 10.04
C GLY A 19 0.79 -38.43 9.13
N PHE A 20 1.52 -38.51 8.03
CA PHE A 20 1.40 -37.56 6.93
C PHE A 20 0.01 -37.72 6.31
N ASP A 21 -0.93 -36.86 6.69
CA ASP A 21 -2.26 -36.80 6.10
C ASP A 21 -2.20 -35.95 4.82
N ALA A 22 -2.13 -36.64 3.68
CA ALA A 22 -2.16 -35.99 2.36
C ALA A 22 -3.44 -35.15 2.15
N GLY A 23 -4.54 -35.47 2.86
CA GLY A 23 -5.79 -34.72 2.82
C GLY A 23 -5.69 -33.31 3.42
N GLN A 24 -4.70 -33.03 4.28
CA GLN A 24 -4.42 -31.68 4.77
C GLN A 24 -3.83 -30.76 3.70
N PHE A 25 -3.30 -31.32 2.62
CA PHE A 25 -2.73 -30.59 1.49
C PHE A 25 -3.65 -30.55 0.26
N GLU A 26 -4.80 -31.23 0.31
CA GLU A 26 -5.81 -31.11 -0.74
C GLU A 26 -6.52 -29.76 -0.63
N LYS A 27 -6.58 -29.03 -1.75
CA LYS A 27 -7.29 -27.75 -1.82
C LYS A 27 -8.75 -27.98 -1.46
N LYS A 28 -9.20 -27.37 -0.37
CA LYS A 28 -10.58 -27.50 0.07
C LYS A 28 -11.49 -26.85 -0.98
N ARG A 29 -12.68 -27.44 -1.13
CA ARG A 29 -13.72 -26.92 -2.02
C ARG A 29 -14.16 -25.51 -1.62
N PHE A 30 -14.15 -25.24 -0.32
CA PHE A 30 -14.43 -23.94 0.26
C PHE A 30 -13.40 -23.61 1.35
N GLU A 31 -12.90 -22.38 1.31
CA GLU A 31 -12.02 -21.79 2.31
C GLU A 31 -12.58 -20.43 2.69
N LEU A 32 -12.58 -20.13 4.00
CA LEU A 32 -12.93 -18.83 4.54
C LEU A 32 -11.91 -18.51 5.61
N ASN A 33 -11.19 -17.41 5.42
CA ASN A 33 -10.23 -16.89 6.39
C ASN A 33 -10.46 -15.38 6.55
N GLY A 34 -9.85 -14.77 7.56
CA GLY A 34 -9.97 -13.34 7.73
C GLY A 34 -9.16 -12.78 8.89
N TYR A 35 -9.44 -11.52 9.23
CA TYR A 35 -8.99 -10.94 10.47
C TYR A 35 -9.99 -9.93 11.02
N ALA A 36 -10.00 -9.81 12.35
CA ALA A 36 -10.58 -8.69 13.07
C ALA A 36 -9.45 -7.83 13.66
N GLU A 37 -9.57 -6.52 13.57
CA GLU A 37 -8.55 -5.57 14.03
C GLU A 37 -9.14 -4.48 14.91
N LEU A 38 -8.39 -4.11 15.95
CA LEU A 38 -8.58 -2.86 16.70
C LEU A 38 -7.30 -2.03 16.63
N ARG A 39 -7.45 -0.75 16.30
CA ARG A 39 -6.36 0.21 16.23
C ARG A 39 -6.67 1.43 17.08
N ALA A 40 -5.76 1.78 17.97
CA ALA A 40 -5.80 2.99 18.78
C ALA A 40 -4.67 3.92 18.35
N GLU A 41 -5.02 5.15 17.97
CA GLU A 41 -4.09 6.16 17.47
C GLU A 41 -4.16 7.41 18.35
N HIS A 42 -3.01 8.03 18.59
CA HIS A 42 -2.90 9.35 19.22
C HIS A 42 -2.03 10.25 18.34
N PHE A 43 -2.54 11.42 18.00
CA PHE A 43 -1.92 12.39 17.11
C PHE A 43 -1.51 13.63 17.90
N ALA A 44 -0.24 14.01 17.80
CA ALA A 44 0.23 15.33 18.23
C ALA A 44 0.25 16.25 17.00
N LEU A 45 -0.67 17.20 16.95
CA LEU A 45 -0.92 18.07 15.80
C LEU A 45 0.13 19.18 15.70
N ASP A 46 0.36 19.71 14.50
CA ASP A 46 1.14 20.95 14.28
C ASP A 46 0.18 22.10 13.96
N PRO A 47 -0.22 22.94 14.94
CA PRO A 47 -1.13 24.05 14.70
C PRO A 47 -0.64 25.08 13.69
N GLY A 48 0.67 25.13 13.43
CA GLY A 48 1.23 26.06 12.46
C GLY A 48 1.32 25.49 11.06
N ALA A 49 1.13 24.18 10.85
CA ALA A 49 1.22 23.53 9.54
C ALA A 49 0.06 23.91 8.62
N ALA A 50 0.35 23.96 7.31
CA ALA A 50 -0.60 24.25 6.26
C ALA A 50 -1.74 23.21 6.25
N PHE A 51 -1.44 21.91 6.34
CA PHE A 51 -2.50 20.90 6.36
C PHE A 51 -3.32 20.90 7.65
N TYR A 52 -2.74 21.27 8.80
CA TYR A 52 -3.54 21.52 10.00
C TYR A 52 -4.49 22.69 9.77
N ARG A 53 -3.95 23.84 9.31
CA ARG A 53 -4.74 25.04 9.05
C ARG A 53 -5.90 24.76 8.08
N LEU A 54 -5.67 24.01 7.00
CA LEU A 54 -6.71 23.64 6.04
C LEU A 54 -7.77 22.70 6.62
N ASN A 55 -7.40 21.80 7.53
CA ASN A 55 -8.31 20.80 8.07
C ASN A 55 -9.08 21.28 9.31
N PHE A 56 -8.59 22.32 10.00
CA PHE A 56 -9.11 22.75 11.31
C PHE A 56 -9.52 24.23 11.37
N PHE A 57 -9.47 25.00 10.28
CA PHE A 57 -9.78 26.44 10.34
C PHE A 57 -11.21 26.75 10.82
N ASP A 58 -12.17 25.87 10.54
CA ASP A 58 -13.59 25.99 10.89
C ASP A 58 -13.95 25.22 12.18
N GLN A 59 -12.94 24.86 12.98
CA GLN A 59 -13.11 24.03 14.16
C GLN A 59 -12.41 24.63 15.39
N THR A 60 -12.78 24.13 16.57
CA THR A 60 -12.07 24.46 17.82
C THR A 60 -10.61 24.01 17.72
N PRO A 61 -9.63 24.93 17.86
CA PRO A 61 -8.22 24.60 17.83
C PRO A 61 -7.85 23.55 18.88
N ARG A 62 -6.90 22.69 18.54
CA ARG A 62 -6.47 21.59 19.38
C ARG A 62 -5.02 21.22 19.10
N SER A 63 -4.32 20.77 20.13
CA SER A 63 -2.94 20.30 20.05
C SER A 63 -2.82 18.82 19.73
N ASP A 64 -3.89 18.05 19.95
CA ASP A 64 -3.89 16.61 19.84
C ASP A 64 -5.31 16.05 19.65
N PHE A 65 -5.38 14.79 19.20
CA PHE A 65 -6.59 13.98 19.32
C PHE A 65 -6.26 12.48 19.33
N ALA A 66 -7.23 11.67 19.75
CA ALA A 66 -7.18 10.21 19.64
C ALA A 66 -8.22 9.70 18.66
N ARG A 67 -7.90 8.58 17.98
CA ARG A 67 -8.80 7.87 17.07
C ARG A 67 -8.80 6.38 17.42
N GLY A 68 -9.99 5.80 17.51
CA GLY A 68 -10.18 4.36 17.57
C GLY A 68 -10.74 3.84 16.26
N THR A 69 -10.14 2.79 15.70
CA THR A 69 -10.62 2.13 14.48
C THR A 69 -10.82 0.64 14.76
N GLY A 70 -11.95 0.10 14.33
CA GLY A 70 -12.18 -1.34 14.25
C GLY A 70 -12.36 -1.77 12.80
N ALA A 71 -11.72 -2.87 12.40
CA ALA A 71 -11.84 -3.40 11.05
C ALA A 71 -12.09 -4.92 11.04
N LEU A 72 -12.74 -5.41 9.99
CA LEU A 72 -12.99 -6.81 9.71
C LEU A 72 -12.75 -7.08 8.23
N GLU A 73 -11.90 -8.04 7.92
CA GLU A 73 -11.67 -8.52 6.56
C GLU A 73 -12.01 -10.01 6.48
N LEU A 74 -12.80 -10.38 5.46
CA LEU A 74 -13.23 -11.74 5.19
C LEU A 74 -12.86 -12.11 3.77
N THR A 75 -12.08 -13.18 3.62
CA THR A 75 -11.64 -13.73 2.34
C THR A 75 -12.21 -15.13 2.16
N GLY A 76 -12.97 -15.34 1.10
CA GLY A 76 -13.58 -16.61 0.74
C GLY A 76 -13.13 -17.09 -0.63
N VAL A 77 -12.86 -18.39 -0.74
CA VAL A 77 -12.61 -19.06 -2.01
C VAL A 77 -13.49 -20.29 -2.14
N TYR A 78 -14.18 -20.41 -3.27
CA TYR A 78 -14.93 -21.60 -3.66
C TYR A 78 -14.37 -22.17 -4.95
N ARG A 79 -14.15 -23.50 -5.03
CA ARG A 79 -13.52 -24.16 -6.18
C ARG A 79 -14.39 -25.30 -6.69
N GLU A 80 -14.61 -25.36 -8.00
CA GLU A 80 -15.33 -26.43 -8.68
C GLU A 80 -14.75 -26.69 -10.07
N GLY A 81 -14.09 -27.83 -10.26
CA GLY A 81 -13.50 -28.21 -11.54
C GLY A 81 -12.47 -27.18 -12.04
N MET A 82 -12.73 -26.59 -13.22
CA MET A 82 -11.88 -25.55 -13.81
C MET A 82 -12.16 -24.14 -13.30
N ALA A 83 -13.17 -23.96 -12.44
CA ALA A 83 -13.65 -22.67 -11.99
C ALA A 83 -13.34 -22.43 -10.51
N SER A 84 -13.02 -21.19 -10.17
CA SER A 84 -12.99 -20.75 -8.77
C SER A 84 -13.57 -19.35 -8.62
N LEU A 85 -14.32 -19.14 -7.54
CA LEU A 85 -14.86 -17.86 -7.13
C LEU A 85 -14.04 -17.36 -5.94
N HIS A 86 -13.56 -16.13 -6.03
CA HIS A 86 -12.77 -15.46 -5.00
C HIS A 86 -13.50 -14.20 -4.57
N ALA A 87 -13.58 -13.96 -3.27
CA ALA A 87 -14.17 -12.74 -2.73
C ALA A 87 -13.43 -12.29 -1.46
N THR A 88 -13.14 -11.01 -1.38
CA THR A 88 -12.55 -10.35 -0.21
C THR A 88 -13.39 -9.15 0.14
N ALA A 89 -14.04 -9.17 1.31
CA ALA A 89 -14.81 -8.06 1.85
C ALA A 89 -14.06 -7.43 3.02
N HIS A 90 -14.01 -6.10 3.05
CA HIS A 90 -13.36 -5.33 4.10
C HIS A 90 -14.35 -4.30 4.64
N GLY A 91 -14.48 -4.22 5.95
CA GLY A 91 -15.27 -3.19 6.61
C GLY A 91 -14.48 -2.56 7.74
N GLU A 92 -14.52 -1.24 7.85
CA GLU A 92 -13.92 -0.48 8.93
C GLU A 92 -14.89 0.55 9.52
N ALA A 93 -14.72 0.82 10.81
CA ALA A 93 -15.42 1.88 11.51
C ALA A 93 -14.41 2.61 12.38
N SER A 94 -14.31 3.93 12.20
CA SER A 94 -13.45 4.78 13.00
C SER A 94 -14.28 5.78 13.80
N ARG A 95 -13.74 6.18 14.94
CA ARG A 95 -14.27 7.27 15.75
C ARG A 95 -13.13 8.11 16.26
N ASP A 96 -13.25 9.41 16.06
CA ASP A 96 -12.39 10.42 16.64
C ASP A 96 -13.23 11.60 17.14
N TYR A 97 -12.59 12.76 17.29
CA TYR A 97 -13.25 13.96 17.77
C TYR A 97 -14.26 14.55 16.77
N SER A 98 -14.10 14.28 15.48
CA SER A 98 -14.94 14.85 14.40
C SER A 98 -16.23 14.06 14.21
N GLY A 99 -16.26 12.81 14.68
CA GLY A 99 -17.43 11.96 14.63
C GLY A 99 -17.06 10.49 14.45
N SER A 100 -17.99 9.73 13.87
CA SER A 100 -17.75 8.35 13.47
C SER A 100 -17.87 8.21 11.97
N GLU A 101 -16.91 7.54 11.36
CA GLU A 101 -16.92 7.16 9.96
C GLU A 101 -17.05 5.64 9.84
N ARG A 102 -17.72 5.18 8.79
CA ARG A 102 -17.88 3.75 8.50
C ARG A 102 -17.73 3.56 7.01
N ASP A 103 -16.95 2.56 6.64
CA ASP A 103 -16.70 2.23 5.27
C ASP A 103 -16.71 0.71 5.10
N THR A 104 -17.41 0.25 4.07
CA THR A 104 -17.49 -1.17 3.74
C THR A 104 -17.29 -1.32 2.25
N ARG A 105 -16.27 -2.08 1.88
CA ARG A 105 -15.88 -2.29 0.49
C ARG A 105 -15.68 -3.76 0.19
N LEU A 106 -16.13 -4.16 -0.99
CA LEU A 106 -15.72 -5.42 -1.59
C LEU A 106 -14.37 -5.18 -2.26
N TYR A 107 -13.28 -5.62 -1.65
CA TYR A 107 -11.93 -5.44 -2.19
C TYR A 107 -11.74 -6.25 -3.47
N GLU A 108 -12.15 -7.50 -3.44
CA GLU A 108 -12.10 -8.41 -4.60
C GLU A 108 -13.39 -9.23 -4.68
N ALA A 109 -13.81 -9.55 -5.90
CA ALA A 109 -14.91 -10.45 -6.22
C ALA A 109 -14.81 -10.84 -7.69
N TYR A 110 -14.22 -12.01 -7.98
CA TYR A 110 -13.97 -12.43 -9.34
C TYR A 110 -14.13 -13.94 -9.54
N LEU A 111 -14.52 -14.30 -10.76
CA LEU A 111 -14.49 -15.65 -11.28
C LEU A 111 -13.15 -15.86 -11.97
N ARG A 112 -12.48 -16.97 -11.66
CA ARG A 112 -11.31 -17.47 -12.37
C ARG A 112 -11.64 -18.79 -13.06
N LEU A 113 -11.24 -18.91 -14.31
CA LEU A 113 -11.33 -20.11 -15.12
C LEU A 113 -9.94 -20.54 -15.55
N ASP A 114 -9.60 -21.81 -15.34
CA ASP A 114 -8.32 -22.43 -15.71
C ASP A 114 -8.56 -23.55 -16.76
N PRO A 115 -8.96 -23.21 -18.01
CA PRO A 115 -9.31 -24.20 -19.04
C PRO A 115 -8.14 -25.08 -19.50
N ALA A 116 -6.90 -24.64 -19.28
CA ALA A 116 -5.70 -25.41 -19.55
C ALA A 116 -4.58 -25.02 -18.57
N ARG A 117 -3.56 -25.88 -18.41
CA ARG A 117 -2.41 -25.58 -17.53
C ARG A 117 -1.66 -24.31 -17.89
N ALA A 118 -1.71 -23.91 -19.16
CA ALA A 118 -0.99 -22.76 -19.72
C ALA A 118 -1.89 -21.53 -19.91
N ALA A 119 -3.18 -21.60 -19.55
CA ALA A 119 -4.13 -20.52 -19.83
C ALA A 119 -5.13 -20.34 -18.69
N SER A 120 -5.30 -19.10 -18.22
CA SER A 120 -6.38 -18.71 -17.31
C SER A 120 -7.10 -17.47 -17.79
N ALA A 121 -8.35 -17.31 -17.36
CA ALA A 121 -9.17 -16.14 -17.59
C ALA A 121 -9.85 -15.72 -16.28
N GLU A 122 -9.92 -14.42 -16.04
CA GLU A 122 -10.46 -13.85 -14.80
C GLU A 122 -11.42 -12.71 -15.14
N LEU A 123 -12.59 -12.71 -14.50
CA LEU A 123 -13.63 -11.71 -14.69
C LEU A 123 -14.19 -11.26 -13.34
N GLY A 124 -14.12 -9.96 -13.07
CA GLY A 124 -14.67 -9.36 -11.87
C GLY A 124 -13.72 -8.34 -11.25
N LYS A 125 -13.95 -8.02 -9.98
CA LYS A 125 -13.13 -7.07 -9.22
C LYS A 125 -11.88 -7.75 -8.70
N LYS A 126 -10.70 -7.34 -9.17
CA LYS A 126 -9.42 -7.96 -8.81
C LYS A 126 -8.34 -6.92 -8.55
N ALA A 127 -7.57 -7.13 -7.49
CA ALA A 127 -6.37 -6.37 -7.19
C ALA A 127 -5.19 -6.97 -7.97
N LEU A 128 -4.96 -6.49 -9.19
CA LEU A 128 -3.76 -6.81 -9.93
C LEU A 128 -2.53 -6.31 -9.16
N ARG A 129 -1.39 -6.99 -9.30
CA ARG A 129 -0.12 -6.62 -8.65
C ARG A 129 1.00 -6.74 -9.68
N TRP A 130 1.31 -5.65 -10.33
CA TRP A 130 2.37 -5.43 -11.31
C TRP A 130 3.48 -4.61 -10.65
N GLY A 131 4.72 -4.73 -11.13
CA GLY A 131 5.87 -4.11 -10.48
C GLY A 131 6.53 -4.97 -9.39
N LYS A 132 7.70 -4.50 -8.95
CA LYS A 132 8.63 -5.14 -7.99
C LYS A 132 8.92 -4.24 -6.78
N GLY A 133 8.61 -2.94 -6.86
CA GLY A 133 8.89 -1.99 -5.80
C GLY A 133 8.12 -2.31 -4.52
N TYR A 134 8.76 -2.07 -3.38
CA TYR A 134 8.21 -2.30 -2.05
C TYR A 134 7.28 -1.16 -1.68
N ALA A 135 7.82 0.05 -1.51
CA ALA A 135 7.11 1.24 -1.03
C ALA A 135 6.32 1.95 -2.13
N TRP A 136 6.89 2.02 -3.34
CA TRP A 136 6.26 2.63 -4.51
C TRP A 136 6.15 1.64 -5.67
N ASN A 137 5.31 1.97 -6.65
CA ASN A 137 5.06 1.13 -7.82
C ASN A 137 4.74 1.98 -9.05
N PRO A 138 5.73 2.63 -9.70
CA PRO A 138 5.49 3.42 -10.90
C PRO A 138 4.88 2.64 -12.07
N VAL A 139 5.09 1.32 -12.19
CA VAL A 139 4.51 0.49 -13.27
C VAL A 139 3.15 -0.12 -12.95
N GLY A 140 2.59 0.15 -11.76
CA GLY A 140 1.26 -0.26 -11.30
C GLY A 140 0.12 0.45 -12.03
N PHE A 141 0.03 0.31 -13.35
CA PHE A 141 -0.88 1.10 -14.20
C PHE A 141 -2.36 0.80 -13.99
N VAL A 142 -2.68 -0.43 -13.57
CA VAL A 142 -4.04 -0.95 -13.34
C VAL A 142 -4.24 -1.30 -11.87
N GLU A 143 -3.63 -0.51 -10.98
CA GLU A 143 -3.69 -0.66 -9.54
C GLU A 143 -4.07 0.62 -8.84
N ARG A 144 -4.66 0.47 -7.64
CA ARG A 144 -4.76 1.58 -6.70
C ARG A 144 -3.40 1.86 -6.06
N PRO A 145 -3.07 3.14 -5.78
CA PRO A 145 -1.78 3.50 -5.20
C PRO A 145 -1.47 2.75 -3.90
N LYS A 146 -0.21 2.36 -3.72
CA LYS A 146 0.31 1.85 -2.45
C LYS A 146 0.40 2.99 -1.43
N ASP A 147 0.25 2.66 -0.15
CA ASP A 147 0.73 3.51 0.94
C ASP A 147 2.17 3.10 1.29
N PRO A 148 3.18 3.96 1.08
CA PRO A 148 4.56 3.67 1.47
C PRO A 148 4.75 3.38 2.96
N ASN A 149 3.84 3.85 3.83
CA ASN A 149 3.89 3.59 5.27
C ASN A 149 3.33 2.22 5.65
N ASP A 150 2.48 1.62 4.82
CA ASP A 150 1.98 0.25 5.01
C ASP A 150 1.83 -0.46 3.63
N PRO A 151 2.95 -0.79 2.96
CA PRO A 151 2.90 -1.25 1.56
C PRO A 151 2.22 -2.61 1.36
N GLU A 152 2.19 -3.40 2.43
CA GLU A 152 1.59 -4.73 2.50
C GLU A 152 0.08 -4.69 2.71
N LEU A 153 -0.50 -3.52 3.01
CA LEU A 153 -1.93 -3.37 3.20
C LEU A 153 -2.69 -3.81 1.94
N SER A 154 -3.69 -4.66 2.14
CA SER A 154 -4.65 -5.06 1.11
C SER A 154 -5.29 -3.82 0.48
N ARG A 155 -5.47 -3.86 -0.84
CA ARG A 155 -6.08 -2.75 -1.59
C ARG A 155 -7.23 -3.26 -2.43
N GLU A 156 -8.25 -2.44 -2.52
CA GLU A 156 -9.38 -2.68 -3.40
C GLU A 156 -8.91 -2.81 -4.87
N GLY A 157 -9.44 -3.81 -5.57
CA GLY A 157 -9.18 -4.05 -6.98
C GLY A 157 -10.10 -3.30 -7.94
N PHE A 158 -9.74 -3.28 -9.23
CA PHE A 158 -10.62 -2.78 -10.29
C PHE A 158 -11.43 -3.93 -10.89
N VAL A 159 -12.62 -3.62 -11.40
CA VAL A 159 -13.36 -4.56 -12.23
C VAL A 159 -12.68 -4.70 -13.58
N VAL A 160 -12.24 -5.90 -13.90
CA VAL A 160 -11.46 -6.21 -15.09
C VAL A 160 -11.93 -7.52 -15.74
N LEU A 161 -11.61 -7.64 -17.03
CA LEU A 161 -11.45 -8.92 -17.71
C LEU A 161 -9.95 -9.10 -17.96
N ALA A 162 -9.35 -10.13 -17.39
CA ALA A 162 -7.93 -10.45 -17.56
C ALA A 162 -7.76 -11.89 -18.05
N GLY A 163 -6.63 -12.17 -18.68
CA GLY A 163 -6.20 -13.54 -18.96
C GLY A 163 -4.72 -13.69 -18.72
N ASP A 164 -4.26 -14.93 -18.58
CA ASP A 164 -2.83 -15.25 -18.54
C ASP A 164 -2.55 -16.39 -19.52
N LEU A 165 -1.53 -16.21 -20.35
CA LEU A 165 -1.02 -17.21 -21.27
C LEU A 165 0.45 -17.47 -20.95
N ILE A 166 0.76 -18.64 -20.43
CA ILE A 166 2.09 -18.97 -19.88
C ILE A 166 2.74 -20.06 -20.72
N ARG A 167 4.02 -19.87 -21.06
CA ARG A 167 4.84 -20.87 -21.72
C ARG A 167 6.18 -21.01 -21.00
N SER A 168 6.54 -22.25 -20.68
CA SER A 168 7.85 -22.61 -20.12
C SER A 168 8.78 -23.20 -21.19
N PHE A 169 10.09 -23.06 -20.97
CA PHE A 169 11.14 -23.49 -21.88
C PHE A 169 12.35 -24.03 -21.09
N ASP A 170 13.14 -24.89 -21.71
CA ASP A 170 14.33 -25.52 -21.09
C ASP A 170 15.62 -24.67 -21.23
N GLY A 171 15.53 -23.48 -21.85
CA GLY A 171 16.68 -22.64 -22.18
C GLY A 171 16.96 -21.52 -21.16
N ARG A 172 17.78 -20.53 -21.58
CA ARG A 172 18.02 -19.33 -20.76
C ARG A 172 16.76 -18.53 -20.52
N LEU A 173 15.88 -18.41 -21.51
CA LEU A 173 14.50 -18.01 -21.26
C LEU A 173 13.79 -19.21 -20.64
N LYS A 174 13.33 -19.10 -19.39
CA LYS A 174 12.68 -20.19 -18.64
C LYS A 174 11.16 -20.10 -18.73
N THR A 175 10.61 -18.89 -18.65
CA THR A 175 9.16 -18.63 -18.69
C THR A 175 8.88 -17.38 -19.48
N LEU A 176 7.79 -17.40 -20.26
CA LEU A 176 7.18 -16.22 -20.88
C LEU A 176 5.69 -16.23 -20.55
N ALA A 177 5.16 -15.12 -20.05
CA ALA A 177 3.72 -14.98 -19.78
C ALA A 177 3.17 -13.68 -20.35
N LEU A 178 2.03 -13.76 -21.03
CA LEU A 178 1.29 -12.60 -21.52
C LEU A 178 -0.01 -12.46 -20.74
N THR A 179 -0.21 -11.30 -20.13
CA THR A 179 -1.39 -10.94 -19.34
C THR A 179 -2.13 -9.76 -19.98
N PRO A 180 -3.10 -9.98 -20.90
CA PRO A 180 -3.98 -8.92 -21.38
C PRO A 180 -5.02 -8.54 -20.32
N VAL A 181 -5.39 -7.27 -20.25
CA VAL A 181 -6.38 -6.73 -19.32
C VAL A 181 -7.29 -5.72 -20.03
N LEU A 182 -8.60 -5.83 -19.81
CA LEU A 182 -9.59 -4.82 -20.17
C LEU A 182 -10.24 -4.28 -18.90
N LEU A 183 -10.20 -2.95 -18.74
CA LEU A 183 -10.70 -2.23 -17.57
C LEU A 183 -11.73 -1.18 -18.04
N PRO A 184 -13.04 -1.48 -17.96
CA PRO A 184 -14.09 -0.52 -18.27
C PRO A 184 -14.22 0.55 -17.17
N VAL A 185 -14.56 1.78 -17.56
CA VAL A 185 -14.84 2.90 -16.64
C VAL A 185 -16.20 3.50 -16.95
N ARG A 186 -17.08 3.55 -15.94
CA ARG A 186 -18.46 4.09 -16.00
C ARG A 186 -18.77 4.81 -14.68
N ASP A 187 -19.89 5.53 -14.61
CA ASP A 187 -20.32 6.36 -13.46
C ASP A 187 -20.51 5.64 -12.11
N SER A 188 -20.23 4.34 -12.05
CA SER A 188 -20.24 3.51 -10.82
C SER A 188 -19.28 2.32 -10.88
N LEU A 189 -18.43 2.27 -11.92
CA LEU A 189 -17.55 1.14 -12.20
C LEU A 189 -16.16 1.68 -12.50
N ASN A 190 -15.22 1.46 -11.59
CA ASN A 190 -13.85 1.98 -11.68
C ASN A 190 -13.84 3.50 -11.94
N ASP A 191 -14.80 4.24 -11.41
CA ASP A 191 -14.96 5.69 -11.58
C ASP A 191 -13.78 6.49 -11.01
N ASP A 192 -13.10 5.93 -10.02
CA ASP A 192 -11.83 6.42 -9.48
C ASP A 192 -10.60 6.13 -10.36
N PHE A 193 -10.75 5.31 -11.41
CA PHE A 193 -9.70 5.09 -12.39
C PHE A 193 -9.56 6.29 -13.34
N GLY A 194 -10.63 6.80 -13.95
CA GLY A 194 -10.52 7.96 -14.84
C GLY A 194 -11.86 8.43 -15.39
N ALA A 195 -11.85 9.20 -16.48
CA ALA A 195 -13.08 9.62 -17.15
C ALA A 195 -14.00 8.43 -17.53
N ALA A 196 -15.29 8.59 -17.30
CA ALA A 196 -16.33 7.61 -17.64
C ALA A 196 -16.51 7.43 -19.16
N GLY A 197 -17.03 6.27 -19.57
CA GLY A 197 -17.36 5.98 -20.98
C GLY A 197 -16.22 5.35 -21.77
N HIS A 198 -15.15 4.92 -21.11
CA HIS A 198 -13.97 4.32 -21.75
C HIS A 198 -13.78 2.85 -21.37
N VAL A 199 -13.13 2.09 -22.25
CA VAL A 199 -12.53 0.80 -21.93
C VAL A 199 -11.03 0.93 -22.09
N ASN A 200 -10.29 0.70 -21.01
CA ASN A 200 -8.85 0.80 -20.97
C ASN A 200 -8.24 -0.57 -21.23
N ALA A 201 -7.47 -0.70 -22.31
CA ALA A 201 -6.73 -1.92 -22.61
C ALA A 201 -5.30 -1.81 -22.07
N ALA A 202 -4.87 -2.81 -21.30
CA ALA A 202 -3.52 -2.94 -20.79
C ALA A 202 -2.98 -4.34 -21.08
N ALA A 203 -1.65 -4.47 -21.05
CA ALA A 203 -1.02 -5.78 -21.15
C ALA A 203 0.30 -5.78 -20.38
N LYS A 204 0.62 -6.93 -19.78
CA LYS A 204 1.94 -7.23 -19.23
C LYS A 204 2.56 -8.42 -19.96
N LEU A 205 3.81 -8.29 -20.37
CA LEU A 205 4.63 -9.38 -20.87
C LEU A 205 5.75 -9.66 -19.87
N TYR A 206 5.63 -10.78 -19.18
CA TYR A 206 6.63 -11.28 -18.23
C TYR A 206 7.59 -12.24 -18.92
N ALA A 207 8.88 -12.14 -18.60
CA ALA A 207 9.91 -13.10 -18.98
C ALA A 207 10.81 -13.43 -17.79
N LEU A 208 11.00 -14.71 -17.50
CA LEU A 208 12.07 -15.20 -16.64
C LEU A 208 13.28 -15.56 -17.49
N TYR A 209 14.30 -14.70 -17.52
CA TYR A 209 15.52 -14.93 -18.29
C TYR A 209 16.71 -15.19 -17.35
N GLY A 210 17.20 -16.43 -17.33
CA GLY A 210 18.17 -16.90 -16.35
C GLY A 210 17.52 -16.87 -14.97
N ASP A 211 18.02 -15.98 -14.11
CA ASP A 211 17.50 -15.75 -12.76
C ASP A 211 17.03 -14.29 -12.60
N THR A 212 16.57 -13.69 -13.71
CA THR A 212 16.09 -12.32 -13.78
C THR A 212 14.66 -12.30 -14.27
N ASP A 213 13.78 -11.76 -13.43
CA ASP A 213 12.42 -11.42 -13.78
C ASP A 213 12.43 -10.11 -14.57
N LEU A 214 11.75 -10.09 -15.70
CA LEU A 214 11.58 -8.91 -16.56
C LEU A 214 10.09 -8.76 -16.89
N ASP A 215 9.54 -7.57 -16.72
CA ASP A 215 8.17 -7.25 -17.13
C ASP A 215 8.18 -6.05 -18.08
N LEU A 216 7.45 -6.15 -19.19
CA LEU A 216 7.08 -5.02 -20.04
C LEU A 216 5.58 -4.76 -19.86
N VAL A 217 5.23 -3.51 -19.54
CA VAL A 217 3.86 -3.13 -19.19
C VAL A 217 3.38 -2.01 -20.09
N ILE A 218 2.16 -2.12 -20.61
CA ILE A 218 1.53 -1.06 -21.40
C ILE A 218 0.10 -0.80 -20.94
N LEU A 219 -0.31 0.46 -21.01
CA LEU A 219 -1.69 0.90 -20.89
C LEU A 219 -1.99 1.81 -22.08
N GLY A 220 -2.96 1.42 -22.90
CA GLY A 220 -3.44 2.20 -24.04
C GLY A 220 -4.09 3.52 -23.63
N ALA A 221 -4.31 4.40 -24.60
CA ALA A 221 -5.10 5.60 -24.38
C ALA A 221 -6.56 5.18 -24.09
N GLY A 222 -7.19 5.86 -23.13
CA GLY A 222 -8.57 5.59 -22.76
C GLY A 222 -9.08 6.69 -21.83
N SER A 223 -9.45 6.32 -20.61
CA SER A 223 -9.81 7.28 -19.57
C SER A 223 -8.60 7.97 -18.93
N ARG A 224 -7.39 7.49 -19.23
CA ARG A 224 -6.10 8.03 -18.82
C ARG A 224 -5.17 8.18 -20.04
N GLY A 225 -4.12 8.99 -19.86
CA GLY A 225 -3.00 9.06 -20.80
C GLY A 225 -2.29 7.71 -20.95
N ARG A 226 -1.70 7.49 -22.14
CA ARG A 226 -0.94 6.27 -22.46
C ARG A 226 0.20 6.06 -21.48
N ARG A 227 0.48 4.81 -21.13
CA ARG A 227 1.61 4.47 -20.26
C ARG A 227 2.44 3.33 -20.80
N TYR A 228 3.74 3.43 -20.59
CA TYR A 228 4.74 2.43 -20.95
C TYR A 228 5.61 2.17 -19.74
N GLY A 229 5.86 0.91 -19.43
CA GLY A 229 6.57 0.50 -18.24
C GLY A 229 7.51 -0.66 -18.52
N PHE A 230 8.60 -0.70 -17.77
CA PHE A 230 9.52 -1.81 -17.70
C PHE A 230 9.94 -2.00 -16.24
N ASP A 231 9.97 -3.23 -15.77
CA ASP A 231 10.56 -3.56 -14.48
C ASP A 231 11.42 -4.81 -14.55
N PHE A 232 12.32 -4.93 -13.56
CA PHE A 232 13.15 -6.11 -13.37
C PHE A 232 13.38 -6.42 -11.91
N ALA A 233 13.64 -7.69 -11.60
CA ALA A 233 14.18 -8.11 -10.31
C ALA A 233 15.19 -9.25 -10.51
N ARG A 234 16.25 -9.25 -9.69
CA ARG A 234 17.28 -10.28 -9.72
C ARG A 234 17.91 -10.48 -8.34
N ASN A 235 17.99 -11.73 -7.93
CA ASN A 235 18.88 -12.14 -6.85
C ASN A 235 20.32 -12.19 -7.37
N LEU A 236 21.20 -11.33 -6.85
CA LEU A 236 22.63 -11.36 -7.14
C LEU A 236 23.35 -12.44 -6.33
N THR A 237 22.87 -12.66 -5.10
CA THR A 237 23.18 -13.80 -4.23
C THR A 237 21.87 -14.31 -3.61
N THR A 238 21.92 -15.39 -2.84
CA THR A 238 20.72 -15.93 -2.14
C THR A 238 20.09 -14.95 -1.15
N ASN A 239 20.84 -13.94 -0.71
CA ASN A 239 20.45 -13.00 0.33
C ASN A 239 20.54 -11.53 -0.11
N PHE A 240 20.83 -11.26 -1.39
CA PHE A 240 20.92 -9.90 -1.94
C PHE A 240 20.18 -9.81 -3.27
N GLU A 241 19.20 -8.92 -3.32
CA GLU A 241 18.30 -8.67 -4.45
C GLU A 241 18.46 -7.22 -4.93
N ILE A 242 18.40 -7.04 -6.24
CA ILE A 242 18.25 -5.73 -6.89
C ILE A 242 16.99 -5.75 -7.75
N HIS A 243 16.24 -4.65 -7.73
CA HIS A 243 15.07 -4.46 -8.56
C HIS A 243 14.98 -3.03 -9.05
N GLY A 244 14.27 -2.82 -10.14
CA GLY A 244 14.06 -1.48 -10.65
C GLY A 244 12.86 -1.40 -11.57
N GLU A 245 12.33 -0.20 -11.69
CA GLU A 245 11.17 0.11 -12.51
C GLU A 245 11.38 1.42 -13.25
N TRP A 246 10.86 1.50 -14.46
CA TRP A 246 10.71 2.73 -15.22
C TRP A 246 9.30 2.81 -15.77
N ALA A 247 8.69 3.99 -15.68
CA ALA A 247 7.39 4.25 -16.26
C ALA A 247 7.36 5.62 -16.94
N ARG A 248 6.79 5.67 -18.15
CA ARG A 248 6.43 6.91 -18.84
C ARG A 248 4.92 7.04 -18.91
N THR A 249 4.38 8.15 -18.42
CA THR A 249 2.96 8.52 -18.54
C THR A 249 2.84 9.72 -19.45
N ALA A 250 2.15 9.54 -20.59
CA ALA A 250 1.89 10.62 -21.53
C ALA A 250 0.80 11.56 -21.00
N ASP A 251 0.92 12.85 -21.32
CA ASP A 251 -0.13 13.85 -21.09
C ASP A 251 -0.61 13.93 -19.63
N THR A 252 0.32 13.86 -18.67
CA THR A 252 0.00 14.04 -17.26
C THR A 252 -0.39 15.49 -16.99
N GLU A 253 -1.52 15.69 -16.31
CA GLU A 253 -2.04 17.01 -15.95
C GLU A 253 -2.02 17.21 -14.43
N ARG A 254 -1.52 18.36 -13.98
CA ARG A 254 -1.52 18.75 -12.57
C ARG A 254 -1.83 20.24 -12.40
N ALA A 255 -2.51 20.57 -11.31
CA ALA A 255 -2.84 21.95 -10.96
C ALA A 255 -1.74 22.52 -10.04
N VAL A 256 -1.14 23.63 -10.47
CA VAL A 256 -0.09 24.33 -9.74
C VAL A 256 -0.61 25.69 -9.31
N THR A 257 -0.47 26.02 -8.03
CA THR A 257 -0.77 27.38 -7.55
C THR A 257 0.52 28.17 -7.36
N ASP A 258 0.48 29.45 -7.65
CA ASP A 258 1.49 30.40 -7.16
C ASP A 258 1.09 30.97 -5.79
N ALA A 259 2.01 31.73 -5.17
CA ALA A 259 1.77 32.40 -3.89
C ALA A 259 0.66 33.47 -3.97
N ALA A 260 0.41 34.05 -5.16
CA ALA A 260 -0.68 35.00 -5.39
C ALA A 260 -2.06 34.33 -5.46
N GLY A 261 -2.10 33.00 -5.62
CA GLY A 261 -3.32 32.18 -5.72
C GLY A 261 -3.81 31.96 -7.15
N ASN A 262 -2.99 32.26 -8.16
CA ASN A 262 -3.29 31.87 -9.54
C ASN A 262 -3.06 30.37 -9.70
N VAL A 263 -4.05 29.67 -10.23
CA VAL A 263 -3.95 28.24 -10.52
C VAL A 263 -3.71 28.04 -12.00
N THR A 264 -2.61 27.38 -12.34
CA THR A 264 -2.26 26.98 -13.70
C THR A 264 -2.33 25.47 -13.83
N ARG A 265 -2.71 24.98 -15.02
CA ARG A 265 -2.68 23.56 -15.31
C ARG A 265 -1.46 23.24 -16.15
N VAL A 266 -0.56 22.44 -15.60
CA VAL A 266 0.65 21.99 -16.28
C VAL A 266 0.37 20.63 -16.89
N ARG A 267 0.56 20.52 -18.21
CA ARG A 267 0.43 19.27 -18.96
C ARG A 267 1.77 18.89 -19.57
N ALA A 268 2.27 17.71 -19.21
CA ALA A 268 3.55 17.20 -19.71
C ALA A 268 3.60 15.68 -19.64
N ASP A 269 4.52 15.08 -20.41
CA ASP A 269 4.90 13.69 -20.19
C ASP A 269 5.71 13.56 -18.90
N ALA A 270 5.49 12.47 -18.16
CA ALA A 270 6.14 12.20 -16.89
C ALA A 270 6.91 10.88 -16.95
N ASP A 271 8.20 10.91 -16.65
CA ASP A 271 9.06 9.72 -16.50
C ASP A 271 9.37 9.47 -15.02
N SER A 272 8.88 8.36 -14.48
CA SER A 272 9.13 7.89 -13.12
C SER A 272 10.12 6.73 -13.11
N TYR A 273 10.94 6.66 -12.07
CA TYR A 273 12.00 5.65 -11.91
C TYR A 273 12.02 5.14 -10.49
N LEU A 274 12.23 3.84 -10.32
CA LEU A 274 12.52 3.21 -9.02
C LEU A 274 13.74 2.33 -9.16
N LEU A 275 14.65 2.41 -8.20
CA LEU A 275 15.75 1.47 -8.05
C LEU A 275 15.82 1.05 -6.59
N GLY A 276 15.77 -0.26 -6.34
CA GLY A 276 15.76 -0.79 -5.00
C GLY A 276 16.71 -1.96 -4.81
N LEU A 277 17.03 -2.19 -3.53
CA LEU A 277 17.87 -3.25 -3.04
C LEU A 277 17.21 -3.88 -1.82
N ARG A 278 17.35 -5.21 -1.69
CA ARG A 278 17.03 -5.93 -0.47
C ARG A 278 18.22 -6.80 -0.07
N HIS A 279 18.58 -6.75 1.21
CA HIS A 279 19.63 -7.59 1.79
C HIS A 279 19.14 -8.27 3.06
N LEU A 280 19.38 -9.57 3.18
CA LEU A 280 19.15 -10.37 4.39
C LEU A 280 20.51 -10.81 4.97
N THR A 281 20.81 -10.40 6.19
CA THR A 281 22.02 -10.86 6.90
C THR A 281 21.82 -12.24 7.53
N GLU A 282 22.90 -12.90 7.92
CA GLU A 282 22.87 -14.16 8.68
C GLU A 282 22.10 -14.04 10.02
N ASN A 283 22.15 -12.88 10.66
CA ASN A 283 21.41 -12.59 11.92
C ASN A 283 19.95 -12.19 11.68
N GLU A 284 19.34 -12.64 10.57
CA GLU A 284 17.96 -12.35 10.18
C GLU A 284 17.56 -10.86 10.14
N VAL A 285 18.52 -9.96 9.90
CA VAL A 285 18.25 -8.55 9.64
C VAL A 285 17.97 -8.35 8.15
N THR A 286 16.76 -7.91 7.83
CA THR A 286 16.35 -7.51 6.48
C THR A 286 16.49 -5.99 6.33
N THR A 287 17.19 -5.56 5.29
CA THR A 287 17.31 -4.15 4.89
C THR A 287 16.75 -3.99 3.49
N ILE A 288 15.84 -3.04 3.31
CA ILE A 288 15.27 -2.63 2.02
C ILE A 288 15.59 -1.16 1.80
N VAL A 289 16.14 -0.82 0.65
CA VAL A 289 16.41 0.57 0.24
C VAL A 289 15.79 0.80 -1.13
N GLU A 290 15.05 1.89 -1.31
CA GLU A 290 14.53 2.28 -2.62
C GLU A 290 14.71 3.77 -2.88
N TYR A 291 15.31 4.12 -4.02
CA TYR A 291 15.25 5.45 -4.57
C TYR A 291 14.07 5.55 -5.53
N TYR A 292 13.22 6.55 -5.35
CA TYR A 292 12.06 6.81 -6.20
C TYR A 292 12.09 8.23 -6.77
N ARG A 293 12.03 8.33 -8.09
CA ARG A 293 11.76 9.57 -8.82
C ARG A 293 10.35 9.54 -9.36
N ASN A 294 9.49 10.44 -8.87
CA ASN A 294 8.15 10.67 -9.35
C ASN A 294 8.15 11.74 -10.46
N GLY A 295 8.04 11.32 -11.72
CA GLY A 295 8.04 12.25 -12.86
C GLY A 295 6.84 13.21 -12.89
N ALA A 296 5.75 12.89 -12.17
CA ALA A 296 4.55 13.72 -12.06
C ALA A 296 4.50 14.53 -10.76
N GLY A 297 5.54 14.43 -9.92
CA GLY A 297 5.60 15.09 -8.61
C GLY A 297 5.72 16.60 -8.70
N TYR A 298 5.35 17.29 -7.62
CA TYR A 298 5.59 18.71 -7.45
C TYR A 298 7.05 19.01 -7.17
N THR A 299 7.53 20.09 -7.77
CA THR A 299 8.85 20.65 -7.44
C THR A 299 8.80 21.31 -6.06
N GLN A 300 9.98 21.55 -5.49
CA GLN A 300 10.10 22.26 -4.21
C GLN A 300 9.43 23.64 -4.23
N ASP A 301 9.61 24.39 -5.31
CA ASP A 301 9.03 25.74 -5.42
C ASP A 301 7.50 25.70 -5.53
N GLU A 302 6.94 24.72 -6.25
CA GLU A 302 5.49 24.55 -6.37
C GLU A 302 4.84 24.14 -5.05
N MET A 303 5.47 23.23 -4.29
CA MET A 303 5.01 22.86 -2.95
C MET A 303 5.10 24.04 -1.98
N ARG A 304 6.23 24.76 -2.00
CA ARG A 304 6.45 25.95 -1.19
C ARG A 304 5.38 27.01 -1.47
N ALA A 305 5.12 27.32 -2.74
CA ALA A 305 4.11 28.29 -3.13
C ALA A 305 2.70 27.92 -2.65
N PHE A 306 2.36 26.62 -2.69
CA PHE A 306 1.11 26.12 -2.10
C PHE A 306 1.04 26.36 -0.59
N PHE A 307 2.10 26.01 0.16
CA PHE A 307 2.13 26.21 1.60
C PHE A 307 2.07 27.70 1.98
N GLU A 308 2.85 28.55 1.31
CA GLU A 308 2.81 30.01 1.47
C GLU A 308 1.42 30.57 1.22
N ARG A 309 0.73 30.06 0.19
CA ARG A 309 -0.64 30.44 -0.13
C ARG A 309 -1.60 30.06 1.00
N VAL A 310 -1.49 28.86 1.55
CA VAL A 310 -2.31 28.42 2.68
C VAL A 310 -2.08 29.31 3.90
N HIS A 311 -0.82 29.59 4.27
CA HIS A 311 -0.53 30.45 5.41
C HIS A 311 -1.08 31.86 5.21
N THR A 312 -0.85 32.46 4.04
CA THR A 312 -1.33 33.80 3.71
C THR A 312 -2.86 33.89 3.83
N VAL A 313 -3.57 32.92 3.27
CA VAL A 313 -5.04 32.89 3.30
C VAL A 313 -5.56 32.59 4.71
N TYR A 314 -4.85 31.76 5.48
CA TYR A 314 -5.20 31.51 6.87
C TYR A 314 -5.05 32.78 7.74
N ASP A 315 -3.99 33.54 7.56
CA ASP A 315 -3.78 34.80 8.29
C ASP A 315 -4.84 35.84 7.93
N GLN A 316 -5.27 35.88 6.66
CA GLN A 316 -6.42 36.69 6.21
C GLN A 316 -7.74 36.23 6.87
N PHE A 317 -7.97 34.92 6.97
CA PHE A 317 -9.12 34.37 7.67
C PHE A 317 -9.11 34.75 9.15
N GLN A 318 -7.96 34.64 9.84
CA GLN A 318 -7.84 35.06 11.25
C GLN A 318 -8.15 36.55 11.45
N ALA A 319 -7.79 37.40 10.48
CA ALA A 319 -8.05 38.84 10.56
C ALA A 319 -9.49 39.24 10.20
N SER A 320 -10.17 38.50 9.30
CA SER A 320 -11.46 38.89 8.71
C SER A 320 -12.64 38.01 9.09
N GLY A 321 -12.40 36.76 9.50
CA GLY A 321 -13.41 35.71 9.65
C GLY A 321 -13.90 35.09 8.33
N ASP A 322 -13.43 35.55 7.16
CA ASP A 322 -13.86 35.02 5.86
C ASP A 322 -13.10 33.74 5.49
N ALA A 323 -13.79 32.60 5.58
CA ALA A 323 -13.24 31.28 5.29
C ALA A 323 -13.33 30.89 3.80
N THR A 324 -13.91 31.73 2.93
CA THR A 324 -14.22 31.38 1.53
C THR A 324 -12.98 30.91 0.76
N ALA A 325 -11.85 31.57 0.96
CA ALA A 325 -10.60 31.23 0.27
C ALA A 325 -9.96 29.94 0.80
N LEU A 326 -10.03 29.66 2.11
CA LEU A 326 -9.57 28.39 2.69
C LEU A 326 -10.40 27.22 2.19
N GLY A 327 -11.74 27.36 2.20
CA GLY A 327 -12.65 26.35 1.66
C GLY A 327 -12.34 26.05 0.19
N ARG A 328 -12.11 27.07 -0.64
CA ARG A 328 -11.71 26.87 -2.04
C ARG A 328 -10.40 26.10 -2.19
N ILE A 329 -9.37 26.41 -1.39
CA ILE A 329 -8.08 25.69 -1.45
C ILE A 329 -8.27 24.22 -1.03
N ARG A 330 -8.98 23.98 0.08
CA ARG A 330 -9.32 22.64 0.57
C ARG A 330 -10.01 21.82 -0.54
N ASP A 331 -11.03 22.39 -1.16
CA ASP A 331 -11.89 21.65 -2.09
C ASP A 331 -11.24 21.43 -3.47
N THR A 332 -10.30 22.28 -3.89
CA THR A 332 -9.75 22.26 -5.26
C THR A 332 -8.28 21.86 -5.37
N LEU A 333 -7.47 22.11 -4.34
CA LEU A 333 -6.01 21.92 -4.39
C LEU A 333 -5.51 20.95 -3.35
N GLN A 334 -6.17 20.76 -2.21
CA GLN A 334 -5.59 19.96 -1.12
C GLN A 334 -5.27 18.52 -1.52
N THR A 335 -6.21 17.80 -2.13
CA THR A 335 -6.07 16.36 -2.41
C THR A 335 -4.76 15.99 -3.13
N PRO A 336 -4.36 16.62 -4.25
CA PRO A 336 -3.10 16.28 -4.91
C PRO A 336 -1.86 16.67 -4.10
N TYR A 337 -1.87 17.76 -3.33
CA TYR A 337 -0.73 18.20 -2.50
C TYR A 337 -0.61 17.40 -1.20
N ALA A 338 -1.71 16.86 -0.68
CA ALA A 338 -1.78 16.11 0.57
C ALA A 338 -1.43 14.62 0.41
N ARG A 339 -1.09 14.15 -0.81
CA ARG A 339 -0.68 12.76 -1.04
C ARG A 339 0.49 12.38 -0.14
N PRO A 340 0.71 11.07 0.14
CA PRO A 340 1.82 10.64 1.01
C PRO A 340 3.22 11.05 0.51
N THR A 341 3.41 11.12 -0.81
CA THR A 341 4.69 11.47 -1.46
C THR A 341 4.44 12.32 -2.73
N PRO A 342 4.00 13.58 -2.59
CA PRO A 342 3.55 14.43 -3.69
C PRO A 342 4.70 15.03 -4.52
N MET A 343 5.93 15.01 -4.02
CA MET A 343 7.11 15.64 -4.65
C MET A 343 7.85 14.71 -5.62
N GLY A 344 8.99 15.17 -6.13
CA GLY A 344 9.71 14.55 -7.24
C GLY A 344 10.66 13.43 -6.84
N ARG A 345 11.30 13.48 -5.66
CA ARG A 345 12.35 12.52 -5.29
C ARG A 345 12.27 12.08 -3.83
N TYR A 346 12.32 10.76 -3.62
CA TYR A 346 12.28 10.13 -2.31
C TYR A 346 13.31 9.02 -2.16
N LEU A 347 13.73 8.81 -0.91
CA LEU A 347 14.46 7.63 -0.47
C LEU A 347 13.63 6.89 0.58
N TYR A 348 13.45 5.59 0.38
CA TYR A 348 12.88 4.67 1.36
C TYR A 348 13.98 3.81 1.95
N LEU A 349 13.93 3.63 3.26
CA LEU A 349 14.75 2.67 3.98
C LEU A 349 13.85 1.94 4.98
N ARG A 350 13.87 0.61 4.95
CA ARG A 350 13.30 -0.22 6.02
C ARG A 350 14.34 -1.19 6.51
N VAL A 351 14.55 -1.21 7.83
CA VAL A 351 15.40 -2.19 8.50
C VAL A 351 14.55 -2.92 9.53
N SER A 352 14.51 -4.25 9.47
CA SER A 352 13.78 -5.10 10.41
C SER A 352 14.65 -6.27 10.85
N ALA A 353 14.68 -6.55 12.14
CA ALA A 353 15.42 -7.69 12.69
C ALA A 353 14.43 -8.70 13.26
N LYS A 354 14.52 -9.96 12.83
CA LYS A 354 13.69 -11.02 13.40
C LYS A 354 14.34 -11.53 14.68
N GLU A 355 13.54 -11.62 15.73
CA GLU A 355 13.88 -12.18 17.05
C GLU A 355 15.22 -11.68 17.64
N PRO A 356 15.52 -10.37 17.62
CA PRO A 356 16.78 -9.87 18.15
C PRO A 356 16.84 -10.06 19.66
N PHE A 357 18.05 -10.24 20.18
CA PHE A 357 18.31 -10.45 21.61
C PHE A 357 17.61 -11.68 22.18
N ASP A 358 17.37 -12.70 21.35
CA ASP A 358 16.69 -13.96 21.71
C ASP A 358 15.24 -13.77 22.19
N ILE A 359 14.57 -12.70 21.75
CA ILE A 359 13.16 -12.46 22.05
C ILE A 359 12.32 -13.12 20.96
N LEU A 360 11.76 -14.30 21.27
CA LEU A 360 10.94 -15.10 20.35
C LEU A 360 9.69 -14.34 19.86
N TYR A 361 9.36 -14.47 18.57
CA TYR A 361 8.21 -13.84 17.90
C TYR A 361 8.18 -12.30 17.92
N PHE A 362 9.31 -11.66 18.25
CA PHE A 362 9.44 -10.21 18.28
C PHE A 362 10.23 -9.70 17.07
N THR A 363 9.73 -8.68 16.39
CA THR A 363 10.38 -8.07 15.23
C THR A 363 10.34 -6.55 15.34
N PRO A 364 11.38 -5.90 15.86
CA PRO A 364 11.50 -4.46 15.75
C PRO A 364 11.89 -4.09 14.31
N ALA A 365 11.37 -2.95 13.86
CA ALA A 365 11.72 -2.37 12.59
C ALA A 365 11.80 -0.83 12.69
N ILE A 366 12.48 -0.22 11.73
CA ILE A 366 12.40 1.21 11.47
C ILE A 366 12.20 1.43 9.98
N THR A 367 11.25 2.29 9.64
CA THR A 367 11.02 2.75 8.27
C THR A 367 11.34 4.25 8.20
N LEU A 368 12.06 4.67 7.17
CA LEU A 368 12.38 6.07 6.87
C LEU A 368 11.91 6.38 5.45
N ILE A 369 11.18 7.47 5.29
CA ILE A 369 10.85 8.08 4.01
C ILE A 369 11.43 9.48 4.02
N ASP A 370 12.49 9.70 3.24
CA ASP A 370 13.19 10.98 3.12
C ASP A 370 12.80 11.65 1.80
N ASN A 371 12.34 12.90 1.87
CA ASN A 371 12.09 13.72 0.70
C ASN A 371 13.41 14.41 0.30
N LEU A 372 13.99 13.97 -0.80
CA LEU A 372 15.30 14.42 -1.24
C LEU A 372 15.29 15.84 -1.85
N ASP A 373 14.10 16.37 -2.17
CA ASP A 373 13.94 17.72 -2.72
C ASP A 373 14.03 18.78 -1.62
N ASP A 374 13.39 18.56 -0.47
CA ASP A 374 13.32 19.55 0.62
C ASP A 374 13.94 19.10 1.96
N ARG A 375 14.49 17.88 2.01
CA ARG A 375 15.18 17.26 3.16
C ARG A 375 14.30 17.04 4.39
N SER A 376 12.99 17.09 4.22
CA SER A 376 12.03 16.71 5.24
C SER A 376 11.82 15.18 5.20
N TYR A 377 11.46 14.55 6.31
CA TYR A 377 11.34 13.10 6.38
C TYR A 377 10.26 12.60 7.37
N SER A 378 9.84 11.35 7.16
CA SER A 378 9.06 10.56 8.10
C SER A 378 9.90 9.39 8.62
N ALA A 379 10.05 9.27 9.93
CA ALA A 379 10.66 8.11 10.58
C ALA A 379 9.61 7.36 11.40
N ALA A 380 9.54 6.04 11.19
CA ALA A 380 8.55 5.15 11.79
C ALA A 380 9.22 3.92 12.42
N PRO A 381 9.75 4.00 13.66
CA PRO A 381 10.03 2.82 14.46
C PRO A 381 8.76 2.02 14.75
N GLU A 382 8.91 0.71 14.76
CA GLU A 382 7.86 -0.29 14.88
C GLU A 382 8.34 -1.43 15.77
N LEU A 383 7.43 -1.95 16.62
CA LEU A 383 7.59 -3.16 17.41
C LEU A 383 6.45 -4.10 17.05
N LEU A 384 6.78 -5.29 16.53
CA LEU A 384 5.82 -6.33 16.18
C LEU A 384 6.00 -7.55 17.09
N TYR A 385 4.91 -8.09 17.62
CA TYR A 385 4.89 -9.33 18.39
C TYR A 385 3.81 -10.28 17.88
N THR A 386 4.18 -11.54 17.64
CA THR A 386 3.30 -12.58 17.08
C THR A 386 3.31 -13.88 17.90
N GLY A 387 3.73 -13.81 19.17
CA GLY A 387 3.93 -15.00 20.00
C GLY A 387 2.67 -15.62 20.62
N VAL A 388 1.49 -15.14 20.22
CA VAL A 388 0.20 -15.73 20.58
C VAL A 388 -0.45 -16.20 19.29
N THR A 389 -0.91 -17.44 19.26
CA THR A 389 -1.55 -18.04 18.09
C THR A 389 -2.67 -17.13 17.56
N ASP A 390 -2.64 -16.89 16.25
CA ASP A 390 -3.58 -16.06 15.50
C ASP A 390 -3.65 -14.59 15.95
N LEU A 391 -2.71 -14.10 16.79
CA LEU A 391 -2.73 -12.74 17.30
C LEU A 391 -1.44 -11.98 16.97
N GLU A 392 -1.62 -10.82 16.34
CA GLU A 392 -0.56 -9.86 16.07
C GLU A 392 -0.75 -8.58 16.91
N LEU A 393 0.32 -8.17 17.60
CA LEU A 393 0.39 -6.90 18.32
C LEU A 393 1.46 -6.02 17.67
N ARG A 394 1.07 -4.82 17.23
CA ARG A 394 1.98 -3.87 16.56
C ARG A 394 1.90 -2.51 17.23
N LEU A 395 3.04 -2.00 17.68
CA LEU A 395 3.19 -0.62 18.15
C LEU A 395 4.07 0.14 17.16
N ARG A 396 3.62 1.30 16.70
CA ARG A 396 4.36 2.14 15.77
C ARG A 396 4.32 3.59 16.21
N LEU A 397 5.45 4.28 16.10
CA LEU A 397 5.54 5.72 16.31
C LEU A 397 5.97 6.36 15.00
N TYR A 398 5.18 7.27 14.45
CA TYR A 398 5.57 8.11 13.32
C TYR A 398 6.07 9.46 13.85
N VAL A 399 7.23 9.89 13.37
CA VAL A 399 7.80 11.21 13.63
C VAL A 399 8.05 11.88 12.29
N LEU A 400 7.31 12.95 12.03
CA LEU A 400 7.46 13.78 10.84
C LEU A 400 8.35 14.97 11.19
N ARG A 401 9.35 15.24 10.36
CA ARG A 401 10.32 16.33 10.60
C ARG A 401 10.60 17.08 9.31
N GLY A 402 10.60 18.39 9.41
CA GLY A 402 10.94 19.31 8.32
C GLY A 402 10.91 20.74 8.83
N GLU A 403 11.50 21.66 8.07
CA GLU A 403 11.32 23.09 8.30
C GLU A 403 9.93 23.56 7.83
N ARG A 404 9.56 24.79 8.14
CA ARG A 404 8.36 25.41 7.53
C ARG A 404 8.49 25.39 6.01
N LEU A 405 7.35 25.23 5.34
CA LEU A 405 7.23 25.15 3.88
C LEU A 405 7.93 23.92 3.26
N THR A 406 8.11 22.85 4.05
CA THR A 406 8.58 21.54 3.57
C THR A 406 7.47 20.50 3.73
N GLU A 407 7.50 19.43 2.94
CA GLU A 407 6.43 18.45 2.87
C GLU A 407 6.09 17.85 4.23
N PHE A 408 7.07 17.27 4.93
CA PHE A 408 6.85 16.65 6.23
C PHE A 408 6.73 17.66 7.39
N GLY A 409 7.25 18.90 7.21
CA GLY A 409 7.06 20.00 8.16
C GLY A 409 5.69 20.68 8.08
N GLU A 410 4.94 20.46 7.01
CA GLU A 410 3.61 21.05 6.78
C GLU A 410 2.46 20.03 6.87
N LYS A 411 2.76 18.77 7.24
CA LYS A 411 1.74 17.75 7.54
C LYS A 411 0.92 18.16 8.77
N GLN A 412 -0.29 17.63 8.87
CA GLN A 412 -1.24 17.97 9.94
C GLN A 412 -0.70 17.71 11.36
N ASN A 413 0.21 16.76 11.52
CA ASN A 413 0.71 16.31 12.81
C ASN A 413 2.23 16.09 12.76
N ASP A 414 2.91 16.43 13.85
CA ASP A 414 4.34 16.15 14.02
C ASP A 414 4.58 14.68 14.38
N ARG A 415 3.65 14.08 15.13
CA ARG A 415 3.79 12.71 15.63
C ARG A 415 2.47 11.97 15.65
N ARG A 416 2.55 10.65 15.46
CA ARG A 416 1.44 9.72 15.64
C ARG A 416 1.93 8.45 16.34
N VAL A 417 1.28 8.07 17.43
CA VAL A 417 1.46 6.74 18.03
C VAL A 417 0.28 5.88 17.62
N GLU A 418 0.56 4.66 17.16
CA GLU A 418 -0.43 3.68 16.71
C GLU A 418 -0.18 2.36 17.45
N PHE A 419 -1.21 1.85 18.12
CA PHE A 419 -1.22 0.49 18.65
C PHE A 419 -2.31 -0.31 17.94
N ARG A 420 -1.95 -1.46 17.38
CA ARG A 420 -2.81 -2.33 16.60
C ARG A 420 -2.81 -3.74 17.20
N VAL A 421 -4.01 -4.28 17.35
CA VAL A 421 -4.27 -5.67 17.73
C VAL A 421 -5.04 -6.30 16.57
N ARG A 422 -4.51 -7.36 15.98
CA ARG A 422 -5.14 -8.07 14.87
C ARG A 422 -5.24 -9.56 15.19
N TYR A 423 -6.44 -10.10 15.11
CA TYR A 423 -6.74 -11.51 15.32
C TYR A 423 -7.15 -12.17 14.00
N PHE A 424 -6.47 -13.23 13.60
CA PHE A 424 -6.72 -14.01 12.39
C PHE A 424 -7.62 -15.22 12.69
N PHE A 425 -8.35 -15.72 11.69
CA PHE A 425 -9.18 -16.92 11.82
C PHE A 425 -9.41 -17.61 10.48
#